data_AF-A0A7S7G0Q3-F1
#
_entry.id   AF-A0A7S7G0Q3-F1
#
_cell.length_a   1.000
_cell.length_b   1.000
_cell.length_c   1.000
_cell.angle_alpha   90.00
_cell.angle_beta   90.00
_cell.angle_gamma   90.00
#
_symmetry.space_group_name_H-M   'P 1'
#
loop_
_entity.id
_entity.type
_entity.pdbx_description
1 polymer ?
#
loop_
_entity_poly.entity_id
_entity_poly.type
_entity_poly.pdbx_seq_one_letter_code
_entity_poly.pdbx_strand_id
1 'polypeptide(L)' 'MSNLILERMSSIIHRELVSIVNKVIQNSQIGFISITDVKLTKDCSIAKIFILLSKKT' A
#
# COMPACT_ATOMS: atom_id res chain seq x y z
N MET A 1 -12.17 17.89 -14.41
CA MET A 1 -10.73 17.52 -14.47
C MET A 1 -10.19 17.45 -13.05
N SER A 2 -9.93 16.26 -12.52
CA SER A 2 -9.32 16.07 -11.17
C SER A 2 -9.00 14.61 -10.79
N ASN A 3 -9.01 13.64 -11.73
CA ASN A 3 -8.66 12.25 -11.37
C ASN A 3 -7.15 11.94 -11.48
N LEU A 4 -6.41 12.66 -12.33
CA LEU A 4 -4.98 12.38 -12.56
C LEU A 4 -4.12 12.59 -11.31
N ILE A 5 -4.49 13.56 -10.46
CA ILE A 5 -3.78 13.86 -9.20
C ILE A 5 -3.99 12.72 -8.20
N LEU A 6 -5.22 12.19 -8.11
CA LEU A 6 -5.56 11.07 -7.24
C LEU A 6 -4.85 9.78 -7.67
N GLU A 7 -4.80 9.49 -8.98
CA GLU A 7 -4.10 8.30 -9.50
C GLU A 7 -2.59 8.39 -9.29
N ARG A 8 -2.00 9.59 -9.48
CA ARG A 8 -0.59 9.84 -9.19
C ARG A 8 -0.28 9.70 -7.70
N MET A 9 -1.11 10.27 -6.82
CA MET A 9 -0.95 10.11 -5.37
C MET A 9 -1.07 8.66 -4.95
N SER A 10 -2.05 7.93 -5.48
CA SER A 10 -2.22 6.49 -5.19
C SER A 10 -0.98 5.69 -5.58
N SER A 11 -0.42 5.97 -6.76
CA SER A 11 0.80 5.32 -7.24
C SER A 11 2.01 5.59 -6.34
N ILE A 12 2.18 6.84 -5.88
CA ILE A 12 3.28 7.22 -4.97
C ILE A 12 3.13 6.52 -3.63
N ILE A 13 1.93 6.56 -3.05
CA ILE A 13 1.62 5.93 -1.77
C ILE A 13 1.87 4.43 -1.84
N HIS A 14 1.41 3.77 -2.91
CA HIS A 14 1.65 2.35 -3.10
C HIS A 14 3.15 2.02 -3.11
N ARG A 15 3.97 2.79 -3.83
CA ARG A 15 5.41 2.54 -3.93
C ARG A 15 6.13 2.71 -2.60
N GLU A 16 5.81 3.78 -1.88
CA GLU A 16 6.39 4.05 -0.55
C GLU A 16 5.97 2.97 0.46
N LEU A 17 4.70 2.57 0.47
CA LEU A 17 4.22 1.52 1.36
C LEU A 17 4.94 0.19 1.13
N VAL A 18 5.16 -0.21 -0.13
CA VAL A 18 5.93 -1.43 -0.45
C VAL A 18 7.37 -1.33 0.09
N SER A 19 8.01 -0.17 -0.06
CA SER A 19 9.37 0.06 0.45
C SER A 19 9.42 -0.02 1.99
N ILE A 20 8.46 0.58 2.68
CA ILE A 20 8.34 0.56 4.14
C ILE A 20 8.08 -0.87 4.63
N VAL A 21 7.14 -1.58 4.01
CA VAL A 21 6.81 -2.98 4.32
C VAL A 21 8.05 -3.87 4.19
N ASN A 22 8.80 -3.76 3.09
CA ASN A 22 10.03 -4.53 2.90
C ASN A 22 11.13 -4.21 3.94
N LYS A 23 11.20 -2.96 4.43
CA LYS A 23 12.16 -2.56 5.46
C LYS A 23 11.76 -3.01 6.86
N VAL A 24 10.49 -2.87 7.22
CA VAL A 24 9.99 -3.15 8.58
C VAL A 24 9.79 -4.65 8.79
N ILE A 25 9.42 -5.37 7.74
CA ILE A 25 8.99 -6.77 7.81
C ILE A 25 10.15 -7.69 7.42
N GLN A 26 11.33 -7.38 7.97
CA GLN A 26 12.44 -8.31 8.07
C GLN A 26 12.20 -9.40 9.13
N ASN A 27 11.02 -9.41 9.77
CA ASN A 27 10.65 -10.44 10.72
C ASN A 27 10.12 -11.69 10.01
N SER A 28 10.87 -12.79 10.15
CA SER A 28 10.68 -14.11 9.54
C SER A 28 9.29 -14.76 9.70
N GLN A 29 8.37 -14.20 10.50
CA GLN A 29 7.06 -14.79 10.82
C GLN A 29 5.91 -14.33 9.92
N ILE A 30 6.05 -13.16 9.31
CA ILE A 30 5.07 -12.60 8.38
C ILE A 30 5.71 -12.75 7.00
N GLY A 31 5.33 -13.80 6.29
CA GLY A 31 5.78 -14.01 4.92
C GLY A 31 5.32 -12.86 4.01
N PHE A 32 5.83 -12.85 2.77
CA PHE A 32 5.65 -11.80 1.78
C PHE A 32 4.31 -11.06 1.88
N ILE A 33 4.40 -9.75 2.05
CA ILE A 33 3.25 -8.86 2.13
C ILE A 33 3.07 -8.20 0.79
N SER A 34 1.94 -8.50 0.17
CA SER A 34 1.55 -7.91 -1.11
C SER A 34 0.44 -6.90 -0.88
N ILE A 35 0.66 -5.66 -1.29
CA ILE A 35 -0.38 -4.63 -1.29
C ILE A 35 -1.17 -4.80 -2.57
N THR A 36 -2.48 -5.05 -2.45
CA THR A 36 -3.33 -5.41 -3.59
C THR A 36 -4.04 -4.19 -4.17
N ASP A 37 -4.46 -3.26 -3.31
CA ASP A 37 -5.24 -2.10 -3.73
C ASP A 37 -5.10 -0.95 -2.72
N VAL A 38 -5.07 0.28 -3.23
CA VAL A 38 -5.03 1.51 -2.43
C VAL A 38 -6.13 2.44 -2.92
N LYS A 39 -7.16 2.64 -2.11
CA LYS A 39 -8.28 3.54 -2.40
C LYS A 39 -8.13 4.83 -1.63
N LEU A 40 -7.95 5.93 -2.35
CA LEU A 40 -7.97 7.28 -1.80
C LEU A 40 -9.33 7.91 -1.99
N THR A 41 -9.75 8.66 -0.97
CA THR A 41 -10.95 9.50 -1.04
C THR A 41 -10.64 10.77 -1.85
N LYS A 42 -11.65 11.39 -2.47
CA LYS A 42 -11.47 12.59 -3.32
C LYS A 42 -10.74 13.74 -2.62
N ASP A 43 -10.91 13.87 -1.30
CA ASP A 43 -10.27 14.90 -0.48
C ASP A 43 -8.86 14.51 -0.02
N CYS A 44 -8.30 13.40 -0.52
CA CYS A 44 -7.01 12.82 -0.14
C CYS A 44 -6.81 12.56 1.37
N SER A 45 -7.84 12.77 2.19
CA SER A 45 -7.74 12.76 3.66
C SER A 45 -7.79 11.35 4.24
N ILE A 46 -8.35 10.40 3.50
CA ILE A 46 -8.49 9.01 3.94
C ILE A 46 -8.01 8.09 2.82
N ALA A 47 -7.04 7.24 3.15
CA ALA A 47 -6.54 6.17 2.30
C ALA A 47 -6.88 4.81 2.92
N LYS A 48 -7.56 3.95 2.15
CA LYS A 48 -7.85 2.56 2.52
C LYS A 48 -6.87 1.65 1.77
N ILE A 49 -6.11 0.86 2.51
CA ILE A 49 -5.07 0.00 1.96
C ILE A 49 -5.46 -1.45 2.21
N PHE A 50 -5.49 -2.24 1.14
CA PHE A 50 -5.79 -3.66 1.20
C PHE A 50 -4.49 -4.45 1.08
N ILE A 51 -4.25 -5.31 2.08
CA ILE A 51 -3.01 -6.04 2.24
C ILE A 51 -3.31 -7.53 2.26
N LEU A 52 -2.55 -8.29 1.49
CA LEU A 52 -2.56 -9.74 1.53
C LEU A 52 -1.33 -10.23 2.30
N LEU A 53 -1.58 -10.98 3.36
CA LEU A 53 -0.58 -11.59 4.22
C LEU A 53 -0.49 -13.08 3.91
N SER A 54 0.61 -13.51 3.31
CA SER A 54 0.91 -14.93 3.15
C SER A 54 1.76 -15.40 4.33
N LYS A 55 1.13 -16.04 5.31
CA LYS A 55 1.84 -16.65 6.44
C LYS A 55 2.65 -17.84 5.93
N LYS A 56 3.97 -17.84 6.18
CA LYS A 56 4.80 -19.02 5.98
C LYS A 56 4.62 -19.90 7.23
N THR A 57 3.91 -21.01 7.08
CA THR A 57 3.76 -22.06 8.10
C THR A 57 5.08 -22.76 8.35
#